data_AF-A4Z307-F1
#
_entry.id   AF-A4Z307-F1
#
_cell.length_a   1.000
_cell.length_b   1.000
_cell.length_c   1.000
_cell.angle_alpha   90.00
_cell.angle_beta   90.00
_cell.angle_gamma   90.00
#
_symmetry.space_group_name_H-M   'P 1'
#
loop_
_entity.id
_entity.type
_entity.pdbx_description
1 polymer ?
#
loop_
_entity_poly.entity_id
_entity_poly.type
_entity_poly.pdbx_seq_one_letter_code
_entity_poly.pdbx_strand_id
1 'polypeptide(L)'
;MPREVDAMKWEDWKPNTRDLILDRLRRGEITPEIAEQEAQSLGLEPFETKPDPCEFDPDSMHWWSVPMALAWIAWRNTASVREHCAEYREARLIFVSVAMNIPINGGTEFQRVDGHELKPLGPSTIARLSLDETYLQSTKNLPLTTRMTIARAEKQLIAHLAAGSIVAIAKDASGLPVDVPGREWPYLEFFVERQSDVLKRGALEFVPAFTDIKLPAEILKTIWPEFTVEAPMIEPMTRASQAGYVPLCSAIHWVMTESGRLKRHLEDTQAWNAAVRTLTPLMATGEVEVIGRDSTGQPQPIDPHLFADVPVGHPLRECFSLLSRDGPWISCTPYVDDEHWGRDFNDLMYLKKASPPAWTHLQVKKSDILRHLHFLNTVLTDSADKATRPSKSKPPTLQQQIRKAVNELWPKGDLPRVLDRDKALAQWFKAKAQTPPSPRTIRRALN
;
A
#
# COMPACT_ATOMS: atom_id res chain seq x y z
N MET A 1 -6.02 44.14 27.34
CA MET A 1 -6.80 45.13 26.58
C MET A 1 -7.03 44.54 25.18
N PRO A 2 -8.28 44.37 24.72
CA PRO A 2 -8.55 43.95 23.35
C PRO A 2 -8.07 45.05 22.39
N ARG A 3 -7.39 44.69 21.29
CA ARG A 3 -7.14 45.62 20.19
C ARG A 3 -8.48 45.92 19.52
N GLU A 4 -8.93 47.17 19.56
CA GLU A 4 -9.95 47.68 18.65
C GLU A 4 -9.44 47.46 17.22
N VAL A 5 -10.04 46.49 16.53
CA VAL A 5 -9.85 46.33 15.09
C VAL A 5 -10.82 47.31 14.46
N ASP A 6 -10.30 48.44 13.98
CA ASP A 6 -11.07 49.44 13.24
C ASP A 6 -11.82 48.74 12.10
N ALA A 7 -13.15 48.76 12.15
CA ALA A 7 -13.98 48.13 11.14
C ALA A 7 -13.78 48.87 9.81
N MET A 8 -13.01 48.27 8.90
CA MET A 8 -12.78 48.79 7.56
C MET A 8 -14.13 49.08 6.89
N LYS A 9 -14.34 50.34 6.48
CA LYS A 9 -15.56 50.74 5.77
C LYS A 9 -15.59 50.02 4.42
N TRP A 10 -16.73 49.41 4.10
CA TRP A 10 -16.92 48.66 2.85
C TRP A 10 -16.67 49.50 1.59
N GLU A 11 -16.79 50.82 1.70
CA GLU A 11 -16.57 51.80 0.62
C GLU A 11 -15.09 51.88 0.17
N ASP A 12 -14.14 51.43 1.00
CA ASP A 12 -12.70 51.51 0.71
C ASP A 12 -12.12 50.21 0.13
N TRP A 13 -12.93 49.16 -0.04
CA TRP A 13 -12.46 47.89 -0.58
C TRP A 13 -12.28 47.95 -2.10
N LYS A 14 -11.04 47.76 -2.55
CA LYS A 14 -10.72 47.57 -3.98
C LYS A 14 -10.38 46.09 -4.20
N PRO A 15 -11.14 45.36 -5.04
CA PRO A 15 -10.81 43.98 -5.38
C PRO A 15 -9.40 43.93 -5.96
N ASN A 16 -8.59 42.98 -5.49
CA ASN A 16 -7.31 42.72 -6.13
C ASN A 16 -7.54 41.95 -7.45
N THR A 17 -6.50 41.82 -8.27
CA THR A 17 -6.59 41.12 -9.56
C THR A 17 -7.09 39.67 -9.43
N ARG A 18 -6.72 38.98 -8.35
CA ARG A 18 -7.19 37.62 -8.05
C ARG A 18 -8.71 37.61 -7.81
N ASP A 19 -9.22 38.55 -7.04
CA ASP A 19 -10.66 38.66 -6.75
C ASP A 19 -11.48 38.91 -8.02
N LEU A 20 -10.94 39.72 -8.95
CA LEU A 20 -11.59 40.00 -10.24
C LEU A 20 -11.70 38.76 -11.13
N ILE A 21 -10.63 37.94 -11.20
CA ILE A 21 -10.66 36.70 -11.99
C ILE A 21 -11.65 35.70 -11.37
N LEU A 22 -11.63 35.54 -10.05
CA LEU A 22 -12.53 34.64 -9.34
C LEU A 22 -14.00 35.10 -9.45
N ASP A 23 -14.28 36.40 -9.45
CA ASP A 23 -15.65 36.93 -9.66
C ASP A 23 -16.17 36.59 -11.06
N ARG A 24 -15.35 36.79 -12.11
CA ARG A 24 -15.69 36.42 -13.49
C ARG A 24 -15.95 34.91 -13.63
N LEU A 25 -15.11 34.09 -13.01
CA LEU A 25 -15.29 32.64 -12.96
C LEU A 25 -16.60 32.24 -12.27
N ARG A 26 -16.92 32.91 -11.16
CA ARG A 26 -18.16 32.68 -10.39
C ARG A 26 -19.41 33.09 -11.16
N ARG A 27 -19.29 34.12 -12.01
CA ARG A 27 -20.31 34.56 -12.99
C ARG A 27 -20.37 33.72 -14.27
N GLY A 28 -19.58 32.65 -14.38
CA GLY A 28 -19.56 31.81 -15.58
C GLY A 28 -19.06 32.51 -16.85
N GLU A 29 -18.38 33.65 -16.71
CA GLU A 29 -17.83 34.42 -17.84
C GLU A 29 -16.56 33.77 -18.40
N ILE A 30 -15.84 33.02 -17.57
CA ILE A 30 -14.65 32.25 -17.92
C ILE A 30 -14.72 30.84 -17.31
N THR A 31 -13.98 29.90 -17.88
CA THR A 31 -13.85 28.54 -17.34
C THR A 31 -12.69 28.46 -16.33
N PRO A 32 -12.64 27.41 -15.49
CA PRO A 32 -11.50 27.16 -14.61
C PRO A 32 -10.14 27.21 -15.32
N GLU A 33 -10.04 26.63 -16.51
CA GLU A 33 -8.79 26.59 -17.28
C GLU A 33 -8.35 27.99 -17.73
N ILE A 34 -9.30 28.84 -18.14
CA ILE A 34 -9.02 30.23 -18.51
C ILE A 34 -8.61 31.03 -17.27
N ALA A 35 -9.27 30.83 -16.12
CA ALA A 35 -8.92 31.50 -14.88
C ALA A 35 -7.48 31.18 -14.44
N GLU A 36 -7.07 29.91 -14.52
CA GLU A 36 -5.69 29.49 -14.21
C GLU A 36 -4.67 30.07 -15.19
N GLN A 37 -4.99 30.10 -16.50
CA GLN A 37 -4.11 30.71 -17.51
C GLN A 37 -3.94 32.22 -17.29
N GLU A 38 -5.04 32.93 -17.00
CA GLU A 38 -4.98 34.35 -16.65
C GLU A 38 -4.14 34.58 -15.39
N ALA A 39 -4.35 33.79 -14.33
CA ALA A 39 -3.56 33.85 -13.11
C ALA A 39 -2.06 33.66 -13.38
N GLN A 40 -1.70 32.63 -14.14
CA GLN A 40 -0.33 32.35 -14.53
C GLN A 40 0.29 33.50 -15.33
N SER A 41 -0.45 34.08 -16.30
CA SER A 41 0.03 35.20 -17.12
C SER A 41 0.33 36.47 -16.30
N LEU A 42 -0.30 36.59 -15.14
CA LEU A 42 -0.17 37.72 -14.22
C LEU A 42 0.83 37.43 -13.08
N GLY A 43 1.47 36.26 -13.09
CA GLY A 43 2.41 35.84 -12.05
C GLY A 43 1.73 35.54 -10.70
N LEU A 44 0.45 35.18 -10.71
CA LEU A 44 -0.27 34.70 -9.53
C LEU A 44 -0.04 33.19 -9.37
N GLU A 45 -0.04 32.72 -8.12
CA GLU A 45 -0.07 31.29 -7.81
C GLU A 45 -1.38 30.65 -8.33
N PRO A 46 -1.36 29.34 -8.68
CA PRO A 46 -2.56 28.61 -9.08
C PRO A 46 -3.71 28.76 -8.08
N PHE A 47 -4.95 28.82 -8.59
CA PHE A 47 -6.12 28.91 -7.72
C PHE A 47 -6.48 27.56 -7.13
N GLU A 48 -6.54 26.51 -7.96
CA GLU A 48 -6.60 25.13 -7.50
C GLU A 48 -5.28 24.80 -6.79
N THR A 49 -5.38 24.35 -5.54
CA THR A 49 -4.20 24.05 -4.74
C THR A 49 -4.17 22.57 -4.44
N LYS A 50 -3.00 21.96 -4.65
CA LYS A 50 -2.71 20.61 -4.18
C LYS A 50 -1.65 20.72 -3.08
N PRO A 51 -2.01 20.51 -1.81
CA PRO A 51 -1.07 20.59 -0.70
C PRO A 51 0.09 19.61 -0.90
N ASP A 52 1.25 19.94 -0.33
CA ASP A 52 2.40 19.03 -0.39
C ASP A 52 2.04 17.70 0.29
N PRO A 53 2.12 16.56 -0.43
CA PRO A 53 1.97 15.23 0.11
C PRO A 53 2.68 14.97 1.46
N CYS A 54 3.87 15.53 1.65
CA CYS A 54 4.72 15.29 2.81
C CYS A 54 4.22 15.97 4.08
N GLU A 55 3.45 17.06 3.98
CA GLU A 55 2.86 17.75 5.13
C GLU A 55 1.70 16.97 5.77
N PHE A 56 1.10 16.03 5.02
CA PHE A 56 -0.07 15.27 5.42
C PHE A 56 0.16 13.75 5.37
N ASP A 57 1.34 13.31 5.79
CA ASP A 57 1.74 11.90 5.75
C ASP A 57 0.88 11.03 6.71
N PRO A 58 0.01 10.13 6.19
CA PRO A 58 -0.78 9.24 7.02
C PRO A 58 0.05 8.26 7.86
N ASP A 59 1.30 8.00 7.49
CA ASP A 59 2.19 7.10 8.25
C ASP A 59 2.66 7.75 9.56
N SER A 60 2.66 9.08 9.64
CA SER A 60 2.92 9.83 10.87
C SER A 60 1.72 9.88 11.83
N MET A 61 0.52 9.50 11.36
CA MET A 61 -0.72 9.61 12.12
C MET A 61 -1.00 8.33 12.92
N HIS A 62 -1.14 8.44 14.24
CA HIS A 62 -1.49 7.31 15.09
C HIS A 62 -2.96 6.86 14.94
N TRP A 63 -3.83 7.78 14.56
CA TRP A 63 -5.28 7.59 14.49
C TRP A 63 -5.80 8.02 13.12
N TRP A 64 -6.61 7.16 12.51
CA TRP A 64 -7.24 7.41 11.22
C TRP A 64 -8.75 7.54 11.35
N SER A 65 -9.36 8.34 10.47
CA SER A 65 -10.81 8.34 10.28
C SER A 65 -11.28 7.03 9.65
N VAL A 66 -12.59 6.78 9.67
CA VAL A 66 -13.16 5.57 9.03
C VAL A 66 -12.86 5.53 7.52
N PRO A 67 -13.03 6.62 6.74
CA PRO A 67 -12.67 6.60 5.32
C PRO A 67 -11.18 6.31 5.06
N MET A 68 -10.27 6.86 5.87
CA MET A 68 -8.84 6.57 5.79
C MET A 68 -8.55 5.08 6.04
N ALA A 69 -9.16 4.51 7.07
CA ALA A 69 -9.02 3.09 7.39
C ALA A 69 -9.57 2.20 6.27
N LEU A 70 -10.74 2.52 5.71
CA LEU A 70 -11.33 1.76 4.61
C LEU A 70 -10.49 1.87 3.33
N ALA A 71 -9.96 3.05 3.01
CA ALA A 71 -9.04 3.24 1.89
C ALA A 71 -7.79 2.35 2.06
N TRP A 72 -7.23 2.23 3.26
CA TRP A 72 -6.14 1.30 3.53
C TRP A 72 -6.56 -0.17 3.37
N ILE A 73 -7.71 -0.56 3.93
CA ILE A 73 -8.22 -1.94 3.90
C ILE A 73 -8.63 -2.37 2.47
N ALA A 74 -9.08 -1.45 1.64
CA ALA A 74 -9.39 -1.73 0.25
C ALA A 74 -8.14 -1.68 -0.63
N TRP A 75 -7.32 -0.65 -0.48
CA TRP A 75 -6.33 -0.27 -1.48
C TRP A 75 -4.88 -0.31 -1.01
N ARG A 76 -4.53 -0.63 0.24
CA ARG A 76 -3.14 -0.83 0.73
C ARG A 76 -2.13 0.24 0.29
N ASN A 77 -2.55 1.49 0.19
CA ASN A 77 -1.73 2.56 -0.37
C ASN A 77 -1.87 3.83 0.47
N THR A 78 -0.76 4.28 1.06
CA THR A 78 -0.70 5.49 1.89
C THR A 78 -1.12 6.75 1.13
N ALA A 79 -0.81 6.86 -0.16
CA ALA A 79 -1.26 8.00 -0.97
C ALA A 79 -2.79 8.03 -1.09
N SER A 80 -3.44 6.88 -1.26
CA SER A 80 -4.90 6.81 -1.27
C SER A 80 -5.50 7.13 0.11
N VAL A 81 -4.87 6.68 1.20
CA VAL A 81 -5.29 7.06 2.57
C VAL A 81 -5.24 8.58 2.76
N ARG A 82 -4.19 9.23 2.27
CA ARG A 82 -4.02 10.70 2.33
C ARG A 82 -5.11 11.47 1.60
N GLU A 83 -5.57 10.99 0.43
CA GLU A 83 -6.68 11.63 -0.30
C GLU A 83 -8.01 11.63 0.50
N HIS A 84 -8.10 10.84 1.57
CA HIS A 84 -9.22 10.78 2.52
C HIS A 84 -8.92 11.37 3.91
N CYS A 85 -7.72 11.92 4.12
CA CYS A 85 -7.38 12.69 5.32
C CYS A 85 -8.13 14.03 5.32
N ALA A 86 -8.80 14.37 6.43
CA ALA A 86 -9.64 15.56 6.50
C ALA A 86 -8.81 16.85 6.36
N GLU A 87 -7.65 16.89 7.00
CA GLU A 87 -6.73 18.02 7.00
C GLU A 87 -6.16 18.28 5.59
N TYR A 88 -5.74 17.23 4.88
CA TYR A 88 -5.28 17.33 3.50
C TYR A 88 -6.39 17.83 2.56
N ARG A 89 -7.62 17.33 2.75
CA ARG A 89 -8.77 17.70 1.92
C ARG A 89 -9.25 19.13 2.20
N GLU A 90 -9.12 19.61 3.42
CA GLU A 90 -9.44 20.99 3.77
C GLU A 90 -8.42 21.97 3.18
N ALA A 91 -7.14 21.59 3.16
CA ALA A 91 -6.09 22.38 2.53
C ALA A 91 -6.14 22.35 0.98
N ARG A 92 -6.80 21.34 0.40
CA ARG A 92 -6.95 21.18 -1.06
C ARG A 92 -8.16 21.93 -1.59
N LEU A 93 -7.90 23.04 -2.29
CA LEU A 93 -8.93 23.80 -2.98
C LEU A 93 -9.16 23.26 -4.38
N ILE A 94 -10.43 23.10 -4.78
CA ILE A 94 -10.84 22.69 -6.12
C ILE A 94 -11.95 23.61 -6.65
N PHE A 95 -12.08 23.68 -7.98
CA PHE A 95 -13.24 24.31 -8.60
C PHE A 95 -14.46 23.39 -8.54
N VAL A 96 -15.56 23.93 -8.02
CA VAL A 96 -16.85 23.25 -7.95
C VAL A 96 -17.86 24.04 -8.77
N SER A 97 -18.52 23.37 -9.72
CA SER A 97 -19.61 23.99 -10.47
C SER A 97 -20.76 24.35 -9.54
N VAL A 98 -21.25 25.57 -9.65
CA VAL A 98 -22.30 26.13 -8.81
C VAL A 98 -23.31 26.86 -9.67
N ALA A 99 -24.60 26.61 -9.42
CA ALA A 99 -25.69 27.40 -9.98
C ALA A 99 -26.09 28.46 -8.96
N MET A 100 -26.06 29.74 -9.34
CA MET A 100 -26.42 30.83 -8.44
C MET A 100 -27.29 31.87 -9.14
N ASN A 101 -28.08 32.58 -8.33
CA ASN A 101 -28.89 33.71 -8.80
C ASN A 101 -28.14 35.00 -8.53
N ILE A 102 -27.76 35.69 -9.60
CA ILE A 102 -27.03 36.95 -9.52
C ILE A 102 -28.01 38.09 -9.74
N PRO A 103 -28.03 39.13 -8.88
CA PRO A 103 -28.88 40.28 -9.08
C PRO A 103 -28.48 41.04 -10.37
N ILE A 104 -29.47 41.35 -11.19
CA ILE A 104 -29.35 42.20 -12.38
C ILE A 104 -30.26 43.43 -12.20
N ASN A 105 -30.14 44.43 -13.08
CA ASN A 105 -30.98 45.63 -13.06
C ASN A 105 -31.01 46.35 -11.70
N GLY A 106 -29.84 46.48 -11.04
CA GLY A 106 -29.75 47.12 -9.73
C GLY A 106 -30.36 46.30 -8.58
N GLY A 107 -30.57 44.99 -8.77
CA GLY A 107 -31.08 44.08 -7.76
C GLY A 107 -32.59 43.87 -7.76
N THR A 108 -33.31 44.43 -8.74
CA THR A 108 -34.76 44.19 -8.90
C THR A 108 -35.09 42.87 -9.58
N GLU A 109 -34.12 42.29 -10.29
CA GLU A 109 -34.26 41.03 -11.01
C GLU A 109 -33.08 40.11 -10.71
N PHE A 110 -33.25 38.81 -10.95
CA PHE A 110 -32.19 37.82 -10.75
C PHE A 110 -32.02 36.96 -12.00
N GLN A 111 -30.77 36.75 -12.39
CA GLN A 111 -30.40 35.83 -13.45
C GLN A 111 -29.74 34.60 -12.84
N ARG A 112 -30.24 33.42 -13.19
CA ARG A 112 -29.54 32.18 -12.88
C ARG A 112 -28.33 32.06 -13.79
N VAL A 113 -27.17 31.84 -13.17
CA VAL A 113 -25.89 31.69 -13.82
C VAL A 113 -25.23 30.41 -13.31
N ASP A 114 -24.68 29.63 -14.23
CA ASP A 114 -23.88 28.45 -13.92
C ASP A 114 -22.40 28.86 -14.01
N GLY A 115 -21.73 28.90 -12.86
CA GLY A 115 -20.33 29.31 -12.73
C GLY A 115 -19.52 28.30 -11.91
N HIS A 116 -18.32 28.72 -11.49
CA HIS A 116 -17.46 27.89 -10.65
C HIS A 116 -17.02 28.64 -9.40
N GLU A 117 -16.91 27.92 -8.30
CA GLU A 117 -16.41 28.46 -7.04
C GLU A 117 -15.27 27.60 -6.52
N LEU A 118 -14.23 28.24 -6.01
CA LEU A 118 -13.12 27.57 -5.37
C LEU A 118 -13.53 27.15 -3.95
N LYS A 119 -13.52 25.85 -3.66
CA LYS A 119 -13.89 25.31 -2.35
C LYS A 119 -12.88 24.27 -1.86
N PRO A 120 -12.69 24.14 -0.54
CA PRO A 120 -12.04 22.97 0.01
C PRO A 120 -12.84 21.72 -0.37
N LEU A 121 -12.16 20.57 -0.51
CA LEU A 121 -12.86 19.30 -0.78
C LEU A 121 -13.79 18.88 0.36
N GLY A 122 -13.54 19.40 1.56
CA GLY A 122 -14.22 19.03 2.81
C GLY A 122 -13.85 17.61 3.27
N PRO A 123 -14.28 17.21 4.48
CA PRO A 123 -13.99 15.88 5.01
C PRO A 123 -14.52 14.77 4.10
N SER A 124 -13.84 13.63 4.12
CA SER A 124 -14.32 12.42 3.44
C SER A 124 -15.34 11.70 4.31
N THR A 125 -16.26 10.98 3.66
CA THR A 125 -17.22 10.05 4.30
C THR A 125 -17.14 8.68 3.64
N ILE A 126 -17.72 7.64 4.24
CA ILE A 126 -17.79 6.30 3.61
C ILE A 126 -18.57 6.35 2.29
N ALA A 127 -19.65 7.12 2.26
CA ALA A 127 -20.46 7.31 1.06
C ALA A 127 -19.63 7.96 -0.07
N ARG A 128 -18.84 9.00 0.25
CA ARG A 128 -17.97 9.66 -0.73
C ARG A 128 -16.83 8.75 -1.19
N LEU A 129 -16.20 8.01 -0.28
CA LEU A 129 -15.18 7.02 -0.61
C LEU A 129 -15.72 5.93 -1.56
N SER A 130 -16.96 5.50 -1.37
CA SER A 130 -17.62 4.54 -2.28
C SER A 130 -17.91 5.13 -3.68
N LEU A 131 -18.25 6.42 -3.75
CA LEU A 131 -18.38 7.14 -5.03
C LEU A 131 -17.02 7.26 -5.73
N ASP A 132 -15.96 7.57 -4.97
CA ASP A 132 -14.59 7.65 -5.49
C ASP A 132 -14.14 6.28 -6.02
N GLU A 133 -14.41 5.17 -5.33
CA GLU A 133 -14.17 3.82 -5.85
C GLU A 133 -14.89 3.56 -7.18
N THR A 134 -16.18 3.89 -7.25
CA THR A 134 -16.99 3.69 -8.47
C THR A 134 -16.43 4.48 -9.64
N TYR A 135 -16.05 5.74 -9.39
CA TYR A 135 -15.41 6.61 -10.38
C TYR A 135 -14.07 6.03 -10.86
N LEU A 136 -13.18 5.68 -9.93
CA LEU A 136 -11.88 5.08 -10.26
C LEU A 136 -12.03 3.76 -11.02
N GLN A 137 -13.02 2.94 -10.67
CA GLN A 137 -13.31 1.70 -11.38
C GLN A 137 -13.78 1.97 -12.82
N SER A 138 -14.73 2.89 -13.00
CA SER A 138 -15.25 3.27 -14.32
C SER A 138 -14.17 3.84 -15.26
N THR A 139 -13.19 4.55 -14.69
CA THR A 139 -12.07 5.14 -15.44
C THR A 139 -10.85 4.23 -15.50
N LYS A 140 -10.92 3.01 -14.96
CA LYS A 140 -9.82 2.03 -14.87
C LYS A 140 -8.57 2.58 -14.17
N ASN A 141 -8.76 3.47 -13.20
CA ASN A 141 -7.71 4.14 -12.44
C ASN A 141 -7.66 3.68 -10.97
N LEU A 142 -8.24 2.52 -10.64
CA LEU A 142 -8.07 1.94 -9.30
C LEU A 142 -6.58 1.71 -9.00
N PRO A 143 -6.12 1.94 -7.75
CA PRO A 143 -4.77 1.57 -7.35
C PRO A 143 -4.51 0.09 -7.64
N LEU A 144 -3.33 -0.23 -8.17
CA LEU A 144 -2.93 -1.63 -8.43
C LEU A 144 -2.87 -2.45 -7.14
N THR A 145 -2.69 -1.77 -6.01
CA THR A 145 -2.69 -2.32 -4.66
C THR A 145 -4.08 -2.75 -4.19
N THR A 146 -5.15 -2.49 -4.96
CA THR A 146 -6.54 -2.81 -4.61
C THR A 146 -6.72 -4.31 -4.35
N ARG A 147 -7.16 -4.65 -3.14
CA ARG A 147 -7.42 -6.03 -2.67
C ARG A 147 -8.89 -6.38 -2.63
N MET A 148 -9.73 -5.37 -2.45
CA MET A 148 -11.16 -5.54 -2.32
C MET A 148 -11.88 -4.22 -2.52
N THR A 149 -13.20 -4.30 -2.70
CA THR A 149 -14.05 -3.12 -2.76
C THR A 149 -14.19 -2.45 -1.40
N ILE A 150 -14.57 -1.18 -1.35
CA ILE A 150 -14.88 -0.44 -0.11
C ILE A 150 -15.94 -1.18 0.71
N ALA A 151 -17.00 -1.67 0.07
CA ALA A 151 -18.06 -2.41 0.76
C ALA A 151 -17.56 -3.72 1.42
N ARG A 152 -16.58 -4.40 0.80
CA ARG A 152 -15.97 -5.60 1.40
C ARG A 152 -14.98 -5.24 2.50
N ALA A 153 -14.24 -4.13 2.35
CA ALA A 153 -13.37 -3.59 3.38
C ALA A 153 -14.16 -3.20 4.64
N GLU A 154 -15.31 -2.55 4.49
CA GLU A 154 -16.21 -2.19 5.58
C GLU A 154 -16.70 -3.41 6.36
N LYS A 155 -17.17 -4.45 5.65
CA LYS A 155 -17.58 -5.72 6.29
C LYS A 155 -16.44 -6.37 7.09
N GLN A 156 -15.21 -6.36 6.57
CA GLN A 156 -14.06 -6.90 7.30
C GLN A 156 -13.71 -6.04 8.51
N LEU A 157 -13.72 -4.71 8.36
CA LEU A 157 -13.48 -3.78 9.46
C LEU A 157 -14.47 -4.01 10.60
N ILE A 158 -15.77 -4.06 10.31
CA ILE A 158 -16.83 -4.33 11.29
C ILE A 158 -16.62 -5.69 11.98
N ALA A 159 -16.24 -6.73 11.23
CA ALA A 159 -15.96 -8.04 11.83
C ALA A 159 -14.80 -8.00 12.83
N HIS A 160 -13.71 -7.29 12.49
CA HIS A 160 -12.55 -7.13 13.38
C HIS A 160 -12.84 -6.28 14.62
N LEU A 161 -13.68 -5.25 14.47
CA LEU A 161 -14.16 -4.41 15.57
C LEU A 161 -15.09 -5.20 16.50
N ALA A 162 -16.04 -5.96 15.94
CA ALA A 162 -16.95 -6.82 16.71
C ALA A 162 -16.19 -7.89 17.50
N ALA A 163 -15.13 -8.45 16.92
CA ALA A 163 -14.26 -9.43 17.58
C ALA A 163 -13.35 -8.82 18.67
N GLY A 164 -13.30 -7.49 18.81
CA GLY A 164 -12.42 -6.79 19.75
C GLY A 164 -10.93 -6.85 19.37
N SER A 165 -10.61 -7.24 18.13
CA SER A 165 -9.23 -7.21 17.61
C SER A 165 -8.77 -5.80 17.25
N ILE A 166 -9.72 -4.89 17.05
CA ILE A 166 -9.54 -3.45 16.91
C ILE A 166 -10.47 -2.79 17.93
N VAL A 167 -9.97 -1.78 18.63
CA VAL A 167 -10.79 -0.93 19.51
C VAL A 167 -10.81 0.46 18.88
N ALA A 168 -11.99 0.94 18.51
CA ALA A 168 -12.18 2.30 18.02
C ALA A 168 -12.43 3.25 19.19
N ILE A 169 -11.93 4.48 19.08
CA ILE A 169 -12.27 5.58 19.98
C ILE A 169 -13.27 6.47 19.26
N ALA A 170 -14.35 6.87 19.92
CA ALA A 170 -15.33 7.79 19.37
C ALA A 170 -15.90 8.70 20.46
N LYS A 171 -16.59 9.77 20.09
CA LYS A 171 -17.37 10.59 21.03
C LYS A 171 -18.77 10.01 21.18
N ASP A 172 -19.20 9.77 22.42
CA ASP A 172 -20.57 9.33 22.70
C ASP A 172 -21.62 10.45 22.49
N ALA A 173 -22.89 10.17 22.81
CA ALA A 173 -23.97 11.15 22.71
C ALA A 173 -23.78 12.40 23.62
N SER A 174 -22.92 12.32 24.65
CA SER A 174 -22.55 13.46 25.50
C SER A 174 -21.33 14.22 24.98
N GLY A 175 -20.70 13.74 23.91
CA GLY A 175 -19.49 14.30 23.31
C GLY A 175 -18.19 13.86 23.98
N LEU A 176 -18.24 12.93 24.93
CA LEU A 176 -17.06 12.43 25.64
C LEU A 176 -16.37 11.30 24.85
N PRO A 177 -15.03 11.30 24.78
CA PRO A 177 -14.30 10.22 24.12
C PRO A 177 -14.43 8.91 24.91
N VAL A 178 -14.84 7.85 24.23
CA VAL A 178 -15.03 6.49 24.77
C VAL A 178 -14.51 5.44 23.80
N ASP A 179 -14.06 4.31 24.34
CA ASP A 179 -13.83 3.11 23.55
C ASP A 179 -15.18 2.51 23.13
N VAL A 180 -15.34 2.18 21.85
CA VAL A 180 -16.55 1.50 21.33
C VAL A 180 -16.41 -0.01 21.56
N PRO A 181 -17.16 -0.62 22.49
CA PRO A 181 -16.98 -2.03 22.82
C PRO A 181 -17.33 -2.96 21.65
N GLY A 182 -16.59 -4.06 21.50
CA GLY A 182 -16.82 -5.09 20.46
C GLY A 182 -18.28 -5.54 20.35
N ARG A 183 -18.96 -5.69 21.50
CA ARG A 183 -20.37 -6.11 21.58
C ARG A 183 -21.39 -5.12 20.99
N GLU A 184 -21.03 -3.85 20.80
CA GLU A 184 -21.95 -2.86 20.22
C GLU A 184 -22.01 -2.95 18.69
N TRP A 185 -20.89 -3.30 18.03
CA TRP A 185 -20.77 -3.28 16.57
C TRP A 185 -21.84 -4.05 15.78
N PRO A 186 -22.36 -5.21 16.23
CA PRO A 186 -23.45 -5.90 15.55
C PRO A 186 -24.76 -5.10 15.48
N TYR A 187 -24.89 -4.04 16.29
CA TYR A 187 -26.07 -3.19 16.38
C TYR A 187 -25.81 -1.77 15.89
N LEU A 188 -24.66 -1.50 15.26
CA LEU A 188 -24.31 -0.17 14.78
C LEU A 188 -24.22 -0.16 13.25
N GLU A 189 -24.72 0.89 12.64
CA GLU A 189 -24.66 1.15 11.20
C GLU A 189 -24.06 2.55 10.96
N PHE A 190 -23.32 2.70 9.86
CA PHE A 190 -22.76 3.98 9.44
C PHE A 190 -23.80 4.84 8.74
N PHE A 191 -23.89 6.11 9.14
CA PHE A 191 -24.70 7.14 8.50
C PHE A 191 -23.85 8.38 8.22
N VAL A 192 -24.28 9.22 7.29
CA VAL A 192 -23.66 10.52 7.04
C VAL A 192 -24.54 11.63 7.59
N GLU A 193 -24.03 12.40 8.54
CA GLU A 193 -24.69 13.58 9.07
C GLU A 193 -23.73 14.77 9.04
N ARG A 194 -24.20 15.92 8.50
CA ARG A 194 -23.42 17.16 8.45
C ARG A 194 -22.00 16.95 7.89
N GLN A 195 -21.88 16.17 6.81
CA GLN A 195 -20.61 15.83 6.15
C GLN A 195 -19.65 14.96 6.98
N SER A 196 -20.14 14.26 8.02
CA SER A 196 -19.32 13.34 8.83
C SER A 196 -19.97 11.97 8.95
N ASP A 197 -19.15 10.92 9.04
CA ASP A 197 -19.62 9.58 9.37
C ASP A 197 -19.98 9.50 10.87
N VAL A 198 -21.16 8.96 11.16
CA VAL A 198 -21.66 8.72 12.52
C VAL A 198 -22.17 7.28 12.64
N LEU A 199 -22.21 6.74 13.86
CA LEU A 199 -22.78 5.42 14.13
C LEU A 199 -24.13 5.56 14.82
N LYS A 200 -25.14 4.84 14.34
CA LYS A 200 -26.48 4.75 14.94
C LYS A 200 -26.93 3.30 15.06
N ARG A 201 -27.90 3.02 15.93
CA ARG A 201 -28.53 1.69 16.01
C ARG A 201 -29.64 1.47 15.00
N GLY A 202 -30.06 2.52 14.32
CA GLY A 202 -30.99 2.46 13.22
C GLY A 202 -31.25 3.83 12.60
N ALA A 203 -31.81 3.83 11.39
CA ALA A 203 -32.06 5.05 10.63
C ALA A 203 -33.02 6.06 11.29
N LEU A 204 -33.88 5.60 12.21
CA LEU A 204 -34.87 6.44 12.90
C LEU A 204 -34.30 7.16 14.14
N GLU A 205 -33.07 6.87 14.55
CA GLU A 205 -32.44 7.56 15.68
C GLU A 205 -32.02 8.97 15.27
N PHE A 206 -32.53 9.99 15.97
CA PHE A 206 -32.17 11.39 15.72
C PHE A 206 -30.81 11.78 16.29
N VAL A 207 -30.36 11.10 17.35
CA VAL A 207 -29.09 11.35 18.02
C VAL A 207 -28.15 10.21 17.70
N PRO A 208 -26.97 10.46 17.12
CA PRO A 208 -25.99 9.41 16.86
C PRO A 208 -25.47 8.81 18.18
N ALA A 209 -25.30 7.49 18.20
CA ALA A 209 -24.70 6.79 19.32
C ALA A 209 -23.23 7.17 19.48
N PHE A 210 -22.52 7.31 18.35
CA PHE A 210 -21.12 7.72 18.32
C PHE A 210 -20.80 8.65 17.14
N THR A 211 -19.88 9.58 17.36
CA THR A 211 -19.35 10.55 16.37
C THR A 211 -17.82 10.61 16.45
N ASP A 212 -17.16 11.24 15.47
CA ASP A 212 -15.69 11.45 15.47
C ASP A 212 -14.89 10.16 15.70
N ILE A 213 -15.22 9.12 14.93
CA ILE A 213 -14.67 7.78 15.08
C ILE A 213 -13.22 7.73 14.60
N LYS A 214 -12.33 7.22 15.46
CA LYS A 214 -10.89 7.08 15.24
C LYS A 214 -10.46 5.62 15.38
N LEU A 215 -9.62 5.17 14.46
CA LEU A 215 -9.10 3.80 14.39
C LEU A 215 -7.57 3.82 14.48
N PRO A 216 -6.94 2.91 15.24
CA PRO A 216 -5.49 2.90 15.43
C PRO A 216 -4.76 2.40 14.17
N ALA A 217 -4.01 3.29 13.52
CA ALA A 217 -3.37 3.04 12.22
C ALA A 217 -2.42 1.83 12.23
N GLU A 218 -1.59 1.71 13.28
CA GLU A 218 -0.63 0.61 13.44
C GLU A 218 -1.30 -0.78 13.50
N ILE A 219 -2.44 -0.87 14.18
CA ILE A 219 -3.21 -2.12 14.27
C ILE A 219 -3.82 -2.45 12.90
N LEU A 220 -4.37 -1.44 12.20
CA LEU A 220 -4.88 -1.63 10.84
C LEU A 220 -3.80 -2.16 9.90
N LYS A 221 -2.60 -1.55 9.91
CA LYS A 221 -1.45 -2.01 9.11
C LYS A 221 -0.96 -3.40 9.51
N THR A 222 -1.12 -3.79 10.77
CA THR A 222 -0.74 -5.14 11.24
C THR A 222 -1.72 -6.20 10.72
N ILE A 223 -3.03 -5.93 10.78
CA ILE A 223 -4.07 -6.87 10.31
C ILE A 223 -4.06 -6.95 8.77
N TRP A 224 -3.85 -5.80 8.14
CA TRP A 224 -3.89 -5.61 6.70
C TRP A 224 -2.54 -5.05 6.23
N PRO A 225 -1.51 -5.90 6.16
CA PRO A 225 -0.17 -5.46 5.81
C PRO A 225 -0.10 -4.94 4.39
N GLU A 226 0.86 -4.05 4.20
CA GLU A 226 1.24 -3.50 2.91
C GLU A 226 1.84 -4.56 1.99
N PHE A 227 1.74 -4.34 0.68
CA PHE A 227 2.33 -5.24 -0.30
C PHE A 227 3.80 -4.92 -0.53
N THR A 228 4.64 -5.35 0.42
CA THR A 228 6.09 -5.28 0.28
C THR A 228 6.66 -6.58 -0.25
N VAL A 229 7.86 -6.52 -0.84
CA VAL A 229 8.64 -7.73 -1.09
C VAL A 229 8.89 -8.42 0.26
N GLU A 230 8.32 -9.60 0.42
CA GLU A 230 8.48 -10.38 1.64
C GLU A 230 9.71 -11.28 1.55
N ALA A 231 10.22 -11.70 2.72
CA ALA A 231 11.36 -12.61 2.79
C ALA A 231 11.19 -13.88 1.94
N PRO A 232 10.02 -14.58 1.91
CA PRO A 232 9.82 -15.73 1.04
C PRO A 232 10.04 -15.45 -0.45
N MET A 233 9.75 -14.23 -0.91
CA MET A 233 9.86 -13.83 -2.32
C MET A 233 11.30 -13.73 -2.81
N ILE A 234 12.25 -13.53 -1.90
CA ILE A 234 13.70 -13.46 -2.17
C ILE A 234 14.45 -14.63 -1.54
N GLU A 235 13.75 -15.49 -0.79
CA GLU A 235 14.32 -16.61 -0.06
C GLU A 235 15.17 -17.52 -0.96
N PRO A 236 14.77 -17.85 -2.22
CA PRO A 236 15.60 -18.63 -3.13
C PRO A 236 17.02 -18.05 -3.34
N MET A 237 17.15 -16.73 -3.36
CA MET A 237 18.44 -16.03 -3.48
C MET A 237 19.25 -16.07 -2.18
N THR A 238 18.61 -16.22 -1.03
CA THR A 238 19.27 -16.20 0.29
C THR A 238 19.68 -17.59 0.81
N ARG A 239 19.15 -18.69 0.24
CA ARG A 239 19.53 -20.06 0.64
C ARG A 239 21.05 -20.28 0.62
N ALA A 240 21.61 -20.98 1.60
CA ALA A 240 23.06 -21.21 1.68
C ALA A 240 23.63 -22.09 0.55
N SER A 241 22.79 -22.81 -0.20
CA SER A 241 23.24 -23.60 -1.35
C SER A 241 23.76 -22.67 -2.45
N GLN A 242 25.06 -22.75 -2.74
CA GLN A 242 25.71 -21.92 -3.76
C GLN A 242 25.40 -22.38 -5.20
N ALA A 243 25.05 -23.65 -5.40
CA ALA A 243 24.72 -24.20 -6.71
C ALA A 243 23.20 -24.36 -6.83
N GLY A 244 22.59 -23.71 -7.83
CA GLY A 244 21.18 -23.86 -8.13
C GLY A 244 20.65 -22.78 -9.05
N TYR A 245 19.47 -23.07 -9.60
CA TYR A 245 18.66 -22.14 -10.37
C TYR A 245 17.53 -21.61 -9.48
N VAL A 246 17.24 -20.32 -9.62
CA VAL A 246 16.19 -19.64 -8.86
C VAL A 246 15.23 -18.93 -9.81
N PRO A 247 13.95 -18.77 -9.47
CA PRO A 247 13.01 -18.02 -10.29
C PRO A 247 13.53 -16.64 -10.68
N LEU A 248 13.33 -16.24 -11.93
CA LEU A 248 13.76 -14.93 -12.42
C LEU A 248 13.13 -13.79 -11.60
N CYS A 249 11.85 -13.87 -11.26
CA CYS A 249 11.19 -12.87 -10.42
C CYS A 249 11.81 -12.75 -9.02
N SER A 250 12.25 -13.87 -8.42
CA SER A 250 12.93 -13.86 -7.11
C SER A 250 14.28 -13.14 -7.19
N ALA A 251 15.04 -13.35 -8.27
CA ALA A 251 16.29 -12.63 -8.50
C ALA A 251 16.06 -11.13 -8.69
N ILE A 252 15.04 -10.73 -9.47
CA ILE A 252 14.69 -9.31 -9.65
C ILE A 252 14.30 -8.68 -8.31
N HIS A 253 13.43 -9.31 -7.51
CA HIS A 253 13.07 -8.82 -6.18
C HIS A 253 14.28 -8.72 -5.24
N TRP A 254 15.21 -9.68 -5.30
CA TRP A 254 16.44 -9.66 -4.52
C TRP A 254 17.32 -8.47 -4.90
N VAL A 255 17.46 -8.17 -6.19
CA VAL A 255 18.18 -6.97 -6.65
C VAL A 255 17.46 -5.69 -6.23
N MET A 256 16.14 -5.64 -6.43
CA MET A 256 15.29 -4.50 -6.08
C MET A 256 15.38 -4.11 -4.59
N THR A 257 15.48 -5.12 -3.73
CA THR A 257 15.58 -4.96 -2.27
C THR A 257 17.01 -4.89 -1.75
N GLU A 258 18.02 -4.90 -2.63
CA GLU A 258 19.43 -5.01 -2.27
C GLU A 258 19.68 -6.14 -1.26
N SER A 259 19.32 -7.36 -1.65
CA SER A 259 19.37 -8.55 -0.81
C SER A 259 18.49 -8.49 0.45
N GLY A 260 17.32 -7.86 0.34
CA GLY A 260 16.38 -7.70 1.47
C GLY A 260 16.74 -6.59 2.45
N ARG A 261 17.78 -5.79 2.18
CA ARG A 261 18.19 -4.65 3.01
C ARG A 261 17.18 -3.51 2.97
N LEU A 262 16.62 -3.26 1.78
CA LEU A 262 15.63 -2.23 1.56
C LEU A 262 14.23 -2.84 1.60
N LYS A 263 13.36 -2.31 2.47
CA LYS A 263 11.93 -2.58 2.41
C LYS A 263 11.38 -1.87 1.18
N ARG A 264 10.98 -2.64 0.17
CA ARG A 264 10.41 -2.12 -1.08
C ARG A 264 8.97 -2.58 -1.24
N HIS A 265 8.11 -1.69 -1.71
CA HIS A 265 6.77 -2.05 -2.16
C HIS A 265 6.90 -2.89 -3.42
N LEU A 266 6.07 -3.92 -3.55
CA LEU A 266 6.07 -4.75 -4.75
C LEU A 266 5.61 -3.96 -5.98
N GLU A 267 5.03 -2.77 -5.82
CA GLU A 267 4.57 -1.89 -6.89
C GLU A 267 5.56 -0.79 -7.28
N ASP A 268 6.72 -0.75 -6.61
CA ASP A 268 7.79 0.19 -6.91
C ASP A 268 8.35 -0.09 -8.32
N THR A 269 7.66 0.44 -9.33
CA THR A 269 7.95 0.20 -10.74
C THR A 269 9.31 0.78 -11.12
N GLN A 270 9.73 1.85 -10.44
CA GLN A 270 11.05 2.43 -10.65
C GLN A 270 12.15 1.48 -10.14
N ALA A 271 12.01 0.94 -8.94
CA ALA A 271 12.95 -0.02 -8.38
C ALA A 271 12.94 -1.35 -9.17
N TRP A 272 11.77 -1.84 -9.58
CA TRP A 272 11.64 -3.00 -10.47
C TRP A 272 12.39 -2.78 -11.78
N ASN A 273 12.12 -1.67 -12.48
CA ASN A 273 12.78 -1.36 -13.74
C ASN A 273 14.30 -1.17 -13.58
N ALA A 274 14.75 -0.65 -12.44
CA ALA A 274 16.17 -0.56 -12.13
C ALA A 274 16.81 -1.94 -11.93
N ALA A 275 16.12 -2.84 -11.22
CA ALA A 275 16.57 -4.22 -11.03
C ALA A 275 16.61 -5.00 -12.36
N VAL A 276 15.59 -4.85 -13.21
CA VAL A 276 15.56 -5.42 -14.56
C VAL A 276 16.73 -4.90 -15.41
N ARG A 277 16.93 -3.58 -15.46
CA ARG A 277 18.08 -2.98 -16.19
C ARG A 277 19.44 -3.46 -15.69
N THR A 278 19.51 -3.89 -14.44
CA THR A 278 20.74 -4.47 -13.87
C THR A 278 20.96 -5.90 -14.33
N LEU A 279 19.90 -6.74 -14.36
CA LEU A 279 20.01 -8.17 -14.66
C LEU A 279 19.99 -8.50 -16.16
N THR A 280 19.13 -7.84 -16.96
CA THR A 280 18.93 -8.20 -18.37
C THR A 280 20.20 -8.13 -19.21
N PRO A 281 21.11 -7.14 -19.07
CA PRO A 281 22.38 -7.14 -19.81
C PRO A 281 23.26 -8.35 -19.51
N LEU A 282 23.28 -8.82 -18.25
CA LEU A 282 24.06 -10.00 -17.85
C LEU A 282 23.46 -11.29 -18.45
N MET A 283 22.14 -11.36 -18.56
CA MET A 283 21.45 -12.46 -19.24
C MET A 283 21.72 -12.44 -20.75
N ALA A 284 21.67 -11.25 -21.37
CA ALA A 284 21.85 -11.07 -22.81
C ALA A 284 23.27 -11.41 -23.29
N THR A 285 24.27 -11.22 -22.44
CA THR A 285 25.68 -11.54 -22.70
C THR A 285 26.05 -12.98 -22.33
N GLY A 286 25.14 -13.71 -21.67
CA GLY A 286 25.40 -15.06 -21.15
C GLY A 286 26.27 -15.10 -19.89
N GLU A 287 26.55 -13.96 -19.27
CA GLU A 287 27.23 -13.89 -17.97
C GLU A 287 26.38 -14.49 -16.84
N VAL A 288 25.05 -14.38 -16.96
CA VAL A 288 24.07 -15.10 -16.13
C VAL A 288 23.34 -16.12 -16.98
N GLU A 289 23.57 -17.40 -16.72
CA GLU A 289 22.88 -18.50 -17.38
C GLU A 289 21.38 -18.50 -17.03
N VAL A 290 20.54 -18.60 -18.05
CA VAL A 290 19.07 -18.65 -17.93
C VAL A 290 18.58 -19.98 -18.50
N ILE A 291 17.73 -20.66 -17.75
CA ILE A 291 16.99 -21.85 -18.20
C ILE A 291 15.49 -21.58 -18.17
N GLY A 292 14.75 -22.33 -18.97
CA GLY A 292 13.29 -22.38 -18.89
C GLY A 292 12.78 -23.72 -19.39
N ARG A 293 11.49 -23.97 -19.24
CA ARG A 293 10.83 -25.15 -19.78
C ARG A 293 10.17 -24.80 -21.11
N ASP A 294 10.56 -25.52 -22.16
CA ASP A 294 9.95 -25.40 -23.48
C ASP A 294 8.62 -26.20 -23.56
N SER A 295 8.11 -26.42 -24.77
CA SER A 295 6.91 -27.23 -25.00
C SER A 295 7.00 -28.69 -24.55
N THR A 296 8.21 -29.22 -24.30
CA THR A 296 8.42 -30.56 -23.75
C THR A 296 8.32 -30.60 -22.23
N GLY A 297 8.30 -29.44 -21.58
CA GLY A 297 8.29 -29.29 -20.12
C GLY A 297 9.65 -29.55 -19.46
N GLN A 298 10.69 -29.90 -20.21
CA GLN A 298 12.04 -30.11 -19.66
C GLN A 298 12.79 -28.78 -19.53
N PRO A 299 13.53 -28.55 -18.42
CA PRO A 299 14.39 -27.38 -18.32
C PRO A 299 15.51 -27.44 -19.35
N GLN A 300 15.65 -26.39 -20.16
CA GLN A 300 16.71 -26.22 -21.15
C GLN A 300 17.35 -24.84 -21.04
N PRO A 301 18.65 -24.70 -21.35
CA PRO A 301 19.28 -23.40 -21.53
C PRO A 301 18.59 -22.59 -22.63
N ILE A 302 18.40 -21.30 -22.38
CA ILE A 302 17.84 -20.35 -23.34
C ILE A 302 18.99 -19.57 -23.97
N ASP A 303 18.96 -19.38 -25.30
CA ASP A 303 19.96 -18.58 -26.01
C ASP A 303 20.03 -17.15 -25.43
N PRO A 304 21.20 -16.70 -24.93
CA PRO A 304 21.38 -15.35 -24.38
C PRO A 304 20.88 -14.22 -25.30
N HIS A 305 21.02 -14.35 -26.61
CA HIS A 305 20.61 -13.30 -27.56
C HIS A 305 19.11 -13.04 -27.53
N LEU A 306 18.31 -14.01 -27.09
CA LEU A 306 16.88 -13.83 -26.93
C LEU A 306 16.53 -12.84 -25.81
N PHE A 307 17.46 -12.48 -24.91
CA PHE A 307 17.23 -11.49 -23.86
C PHE A 307 17.68 -10.07 -24.25
N ALA A 308 18.31 -9.89 -25.40
CA ALA A 308 18.70 -8.57 -25.90
C ALA A 308 17.45 -7.72 -26.16
N ASP A 309 17.37 -6.55 -25.51
CA ASP A 309 16.25 -5.60 -25.58
C ASP A 309 14.87 -6.17 -25.22
N VAL A 310 14.82 -7.28 -24.49
CA VAL A 310 13.56 -7.88 -24.05
C VAL A 310 12.99 -7.13 -22.84
N PRO A 311 11.79 -6.55 -22.97
CA PRO A 311 11.13 -5.92 -21.83
C PRO A 311 10.65 -7.00 -20.85
N VAL A 312 10.86 -6.74 -19.56
CA VAL A 312 10.36 -7.57 -18.47
C VAL A 312 9.19 -6.85 -17.79
N GLY A 313 7.99 -7.41 -17.94
CA GLY A 313 6.77 -6.89 -17.34
C GLY A 313 6.82 -6.94 -15.82
N HIS A 314 6.32 -5.89 -15.19
CA HIS A 314 6.20 -5.81 -13.75
C HIS A 314 5.10 -6.77 -13.26
N PRO A 315 5.31 -7.55 -12.18
CA PRO A 315 4.47 -8.71 -11.84
C PRO A 315 3.05 -8.36 -11.39
N LEU A 316 2.83 -7.13 -10.97
CA LEU A 316 1.49 -6.60 -10.60
C LEU A 316 0.88 -5.65 -11.63
N ARG A 317 1.53 -5.41 -12.76
CA ARG A 317 0.99 -4.51 -13.79
C ARG A 317 0.67 -5.28 -15.05
N GLU A 318 -0.60 -5.23 -15.44
CA GLU A 318 -1.00 -5.58 -16.79
C GLU A 318 -0.37 -4.57 -17.75
N CYS A 319 0.77 -4.94 -18.33
CA CYS A 319 1.44 -4.08 -19.27
C CYS A 319 0.84 -4.30 -20.66
N PHE A 320 -0.34 -3.71 -20.91
CA PHE A 320 -1.02 -3.78 -22.21
C PHE A 320 -0.12 -3.37 -23.38
N SER A 321 0.85 -2.48 -23.13
CA SER A 321 1.88 -2.11 -24.10
C SER A 321 2.79 -3.28 -24.49
N LEU A 322 3.08 -4.20 -23.56
CA LEU A 322 3.82 -5.44 -23.85
C LEU A 322 2.96 -6.43 -24.62
N LEU A 323 1.70 -6.61 -24.22
CA LEU A 323 0.75 -7.48 -24.92
C LEU A 323 0.49 -7.03 -26.37
N SER A 324 0.65 -5.74 -26.64
CA SER A 324 0.44 -5.16 -27.96
C SER A 324 1.69 -5.21 -28.86
N ARG A 325 2.88 -5.51 -28.31
CA ARG A 325 4.15 -5.48 -29.02
C ARG A 325 4.33 -6.73 -29.88
N ASP A 326 4.88 -6.57 -31.08
CA ASP A 326 5.12 -7.68 -32.01
C ASP A 326 6.39 -8.48 -31.72
N GLY A 327 7.18 -8.08 -30.71
CA GLY A 327 8.46 -8.67 -30.33
C GLY A 327 8.42 -9.49 -29.04
N PRO A 328 9.57 -10.08 -28.65
CA PRO A 328 9.67 -10.87 -27.43
C PRO A 328 9.45 -10.01 -26.18
N TRP A 329 8.89 -10.63 -25.14
CA TRP A 329 8.70 -10.01 -23.82
C TRP A 329 8.61 -11.08 -22.72
N ILE A 330 8.89 -10.69 -21.48
CA ILE A 330 8.80 -11.57 -20.31
C ILE A 330 7.66 -11.11 -19.41
N SER A 331 6.82 -12.05 -18.99
CA SER A 331 5.82 -11.87 -17.94
C SER A 331 6.33 -12.49 -16.66
N CYS A 332 6.58 -11.68 -15.65
CA CYS A 332 6.93 -12.19 -14.32
C CYS A 332 5.69 -12.31 -13.43
N THR A 333 5.73 -13.23 -12.48
CA THR A 333 4.72 -13.36 -11.42
C THR A 333 5.42 -13.29 -10.05
N PRO A 334 4.76 -12.77 -9.00
CA PRO A 334 5.36 -12.76 -7.67
C PRO A 334 5.62 -14.19 -7.19
N TYR A 335 6.86 -14.49 -6.77
CA TYR A 335 7.15 -15.77 -6.14
C TYR A 335 6.48 -15.84 -4.76
N VAL A 336 5.70 -16.90 -4.53
CA VAL A 336 5.06 -17.18 -3.23
C VAL A 336 5.78 -18.34 -2.55
N ASP A 337 5.82 -19.48 -3.22
CA ASP A 337 6.53 -20.69 -2.84
C ASP A 337 6.76 -21.61 -4.06
N ASP A 338 7.51 -22.70 -3.86
CA ASP A 338 7.84 -23.66 -4.92
C ASP A 338 6.61 -24.39 -5.50
N GLU A 339 5.55 -24.58 -4.71
CA GLU A 339 4.32 -25.28 -5.15
C GLU A 339 3.49 -24.40 -6.09
N HIS A 340 3.24 -23.14 -5.72
CA HIS A 340 2.50 -22.19 -6.56
C HIS A 340 3.27 -21.84 -7.82
N TRP A 341 4.58 -21.61 -7.68
CA TRP A 341 5.44 -21.30 -8.82
C TRP A 341 5.52 -22.48 -9.80
N GLY A 342 5.63 -23.71 -9.30
CA GLY A 342 5.69 -24.91 -10.13
C GLY A 342 4.40 -25.29 -10.89
N ARG A 343 3.28 -24.60 -10.64
CA ARG A 343 2.00 -24.80 -11.35
C ARG A 343 1.78 -23.69 -12.37
N ASP A 344 1.21 -22.57 -11.93
CA ASP A 344 0.66 -21.53 -12.81
C ASP A 344 1.23 -20.13 -12.53
N PHE A 345 1.94 -19.93 -11.41
CA PHE A 345 2.53 -18.65 -11.02
C PHE A 345 4.04 -18.62 -11.30
N ASN A 346 4.41 -18.93 -12.55
CA ASN A 346 5.79 -18.89 -13.01
C ASN A 346 6.07 -17.72 -13.96
N ASP A 347 7.35 -17.53 -14.23
CA ASP A 347 7.85 -16.54 -15.19
C ASP A 347 7.75 -17.10 -16.61
N LEU A 348 7.21 -16.30 -17.53
CA LEU A 348 6.89 -16.70 -18.90
C LEU A 348 7.64 -15.83 -19.91
N MET A 349 8.13 -16.44 -20.99
CA MET A 349 8.69 -15.72 -22.14
C MET A 349 7.82 -15.94 -23.38
N TYR A 350 7.43 -14.84 -24.00
CA TYR A 350 6.72 -14.83 -25.27
C TYR A 350 7.68 -14.37 -26.36
N LEU A 351 7.71 -15.07 -27.49
CA LEU A 351 8.53 -14.67 -28.65
C LEU A 351 7.74 -13.90 -29.70
N LYS A 352 6.40 -14.00 -29.66
CA LYS A 352 5.48 -13.38 -30.61
C LYS A 352 4.21 -12.93 -29.88
N LYS A 353 3.53 -11.94 -30.46
CA LYS A 353 2.22 -11.47 -29.99
C LYS A 353 1.16 -12.55 -30.10
N ALA A 354 0.28 -12.62 -29.09
CA ALA A 354 -0.87 -13.54 -29.04
C ALA A 354 -0.53 -15.04 -29.24
N SER A 355 0.72 -15.43 -29.00
CA SER A 355 1.14 -16.83 -28.99
C SER A 355 1.11 -17.39 -27.57
N PRO A 356 1.02 -18.72 -27.38
CA PRO A 356 1.41 -19.33 -26.11
C PRO A 356 2.86 -18.94 -25.75
N PRO A 357 3.22 -18.98 -24.46
CA PRO A 357 4.60 -18.74 -24.05
C PRO A 357 5.52 -19.78 -24.68
N ALA A 358 6.64 -19.32 -25.24
CA ALA A 358 7.67 -20.21 -25.79
C ALA A 358 8.46 -20.90 -24.68
N TRP A 359 8.60 -20.21 -23.55
CA TRP A 359 9.27 -20.71 -22.35
C TRP A 359 8.42 -20.41 -21.12
N THR A 360 8.37 -21.36 -20.21
CA THR A 360 7.75 -21.22 -18.88
C THR A 360 8.80 -21.45 -17.80
N HIS A 361 8.50 -21.11 -16.54
CA HIS A 361 9.40 -21.40 -15.42
C HIS A 361 10.82 -20.84 -15.64
N LEU A 362 10.93 -19.57 -16.05
CA LEU A 362 12.25 -18.97 -16.25
C LEU A 362 13.04 -18.95 -14.93
N GLN A 363 14.25 -19.49 -14.96
CA GLN A 363 15.16 -19.50 -13.83
C GLN A 363 16.54 -19.00 -14.24
N VAL A 364 17.22 -18.35 -13.30
CA VAL A 364 18.56 -17.81 -13.47
C VAL A 364 19.52 -18.55 -12.55
N LYS A 365 20.76 -18.76 -13.01
CA LYS A 365 21.78 -19.43 -12.21
C LYS A 365 22.25 -18.50 -11.09
N LYS A 366 21.96 -18.91 -9.85
CA LYS A 366 22.22 -18.08 -8.65
C LYS A 366 23.68 -17.70 -8.49
N SER A 367 24.59 -18.65 -8.72
CA SER A 367 26.04 -18.45 -8.57
C SER A 367 26.58 -17.36 -9.49
N ASP A 368 25.97 -17.17 -10.65
CA ASP A 368 26.40 -16.15 -11.61
C ASP A 368 25.94 -14.78 -11.12
N ILE A 369 24.68 -14.64 -10.70
CA ILE A 369 24.20 -13.38 -10.12
C ILE A 369 25.05 -12.94 -8.92
N LEU A 370 25.36 -13.86 -8.00
CA LEU A 370 26.18 -13.56 -6.82
C LEU A 370 27.65 -13.22 -7.15
N ARG A 371 28.13 -13.58 -8.35
CA ARG A 371 29.48 -13.21 -8.83
C ARG A 371 29.52 -11.77 -9.35
N HIS A 372 28.43 -11.30 -9.96
CA HIS A 372 28.37 -9.99 -10.60
C HIS A 372 27.78 -8.91 -9.68
N LEU A 373 26.87 -9.28 -8.78
CA LEU A 373 26.16 -8.34 -7.92
C LEU A 373 26.59 -8.50 -6.46
N HIS A 374 27.31 -7.49 -5.98
CA HIS A 374 27.66 -7.36 -4.58
C HIS A 374 26.99 -6.12 -4.01
N PHE A 375 25.99 -6.33 -3.15
CA PHE A 375 25.51 -5.25 -2.31
C PHE A 375 26.53 -5.08 -1.20
N LEU A 376 27.08 -3.87 -1.07
CA LEU A 376 27.99 -3.57 0.02
C LEU A 376 27.28 -3.95 1.31
N ASN A 377 27.87 -4.92 2.02
CA ASN A 377 27.68 -5.05 3.46
C ASN A 377 28.35 -3.83 4.07
N THR A 378 27.77 -2.64 3.85
CA THR A 378 27.91 -1.56 4.78
C THR A 378 27.20 -2.10 6.02
N VAL A 379 27.95 -2.89 6.79
CA VAL A 379 27.69 -3.07 8.21
C VAL A 379 27.45 -1.64 8.64
N LEU A 380 26.21 -1.32 8.99
CA LEU A 380 25.87 -0.11 9.71
C LEU A 380 26.77 -0.20 10.93
N THR A 381 27.96 0.37 10.80
CA THR A 381 28.88 0.68 11.87
C THR A 381 28.21 1.87 12.52
N ASP A 382 27.06 1.60 13.14
CA ASP A 382 26.37 2.49 14.03
C ASP A 382 27.38 2.79 15.13
N SER A 383 28.08 3.90 14.94
CA SER A 383 28.83 4.64 15.94
C SER A 383 29.90 3.82 16.68
N ALA A 384 31.07 3.73 16.05
CA ALA A 384 32.32 3.29 16.69
C ALA A 384 32.82 4.21 17.82
N ASP A 385 32.03 5.20 18.26
CA ASP A 385 32.33 6.04 19.44
C ASP A 385 31.58 5.64 20.72
N LYS A 386 30.78 4.55 20.71
CA LYS A 386 30.34 3.92 21.95
C LYS A 386 31.26 2.77 22.34
N ALA A 387 32.38 3.17 22.95
CA ALA A 387 33.25 2.28 23.70
C ALA A 387 32.44 1.33 24.61
N THR A 388 32.66 0.03 24.39
CA THR A 388 32.62 -1.06 25.39
C THR A 388 31.45 -1.06 26.38
N ARG A 389 30.27 -1.47 25.90
CA ARG A 389 29.37 -2.29 26.74
C ARG A 389 29.08 -3.61 26.02
N PRO A 390 29.28 -4.79 26.65
CA PRO A 390 28.98 -6.07 26.04
C PRO A 390 27.50 -6.09 25.64
N SER A 391 27.27 -6.16 24.34
CA SER A 391 25.96 -6.35 23.73
C SER A 391 25.32 -7.58 24.36
N LYS A 392 24.27 -7.36 25.18
CA LYS A 392 23.41 -8.44 25.65
C LYS A 392 22.71 -8.99 24.42
N SER A 393 23.16 -10.15 23.94
CA SER A 393 22.49 -10.86 22.85
C SER A 393 21.00 -10.97 23.18
N LYS A 394 20.14 -10.56 22.24
CA LYS A 394 18.70 -10.74 22.41
C LYS A 394 18.46 -12.23 22.65
N PRO A 395 17.66 -12.60 23.68
CA PRO A 395 17.39 -14.01 23.95
C PRO A 395 16.76 -14.66 22.70
N PRO A 396 17.14 -15.90 22.38
CA PRO A 396 16.63 -16.59 21.20
C PRO A 396 15.11 -16.69 21.24
N THR A 397 14.45 -16.51 20.09
CA THR A 397 12.99 -16.57 20.00
C THR A 397 12.50 -17.99 20.37
N LEU A 398 11.25 -18.12 20.83
CA LEU A 398 10.69 -19.42 21.21
C LEU A 398 10.76 -20.45 20.06
N GLN A 399 10.59 -20.01 18.80
CA GLN A 399 10.75 -20.87 17.63
C GLN A 399 12.19 -21.36 17.44
N GLN A 400 13.18 -20.49 17.64
CA GLN A 400 14.60 -20.87 17.60
C GLN A 400 14.94 -21.86 18.72
N GLN A 401 14.35 -21.67 19.91
CA GLN A 401 14.51 -22.61 21.03
C GLN A 401 13.87 -23.97 20.72
N ILE A 402 12.70 -24.02 20.09
CA ILE A 402 12.06 -25.27 19.65
C ILE A 402 12.93 -25.99 18.62
N ARG A 403 13.44 -25.29 17.59
CA ARG A 403 14.33 -25.88 16.58
C ARG A 403 15.64 -26.39 17.18
N LYS A 404 16.21 -25.64 18.12
CA LYS A 404 17.40 -26.08 18.89
C LYS A 404 17.10 -27.35 19.69
N ALA A 405 15.95 -27.41 20.38
CA ALA A 405 15.54 -28.58 21.14
C ALA A 405 15.36 -29.80 20.24
N VAL A 406 14.77 -29.63 19.04
CA VAL A 406 14.63 -30.70 18.06
C VAL A 406 16.01 -31.23 17.61
N ASN A 407 16.95 -30.33 17.29
CA ASN A 407 18.29 -30.73 16.88
C ASN A 407 19.07 -31.44 18.01
N GLU A 408 18.86 -31.05 19.27
CA GLU A 408 19.47 -31.71 20.44
C GLU A 408 18.85 -33.11 20.70
N LEU A 409 17.53 -33.25 20.57
CA LEU A 409 16.81 -34.50 20.86
C LEU A 409 16.90 -35.53 19.73
N TRP A 410 16.91 -35.08 18.47
CA TRP A 410 16.89 -35.95 17.29
C TRP A 410 17.94 -35.48 16.26
N PRO A 411 19.24 -35.62 16.55
CA PRO A 411 20.32 -35.10 15.70
C PRO A 411 20.37 -35.71 14.29
N LYS A 412 19.73 -36.87 14.09
CA LYS A 412 19.64 -37.54 12.78
C LYS A 412 18.45 -37.06 11.93
N GLY A 413 17.55 -36.23 12.48
CA GLY A 413 16.35 -35.75 11.81
C GLY A 413 15.16 -36.71 11.84
N ASP A 414 15.32 -37.92 12.40
CA ASP A 414 14.24 -38.91 12.54
C ASP A 414 13.26 -38.51 13.65
N LEU A 415 12.26 -37.69 13.29
CA LEU A 415 11.25 -37.22 14.25
C LEU A 415 10.28 -38.35 14.62
N PRO A 416 9.99 -38.55 15.92
CA PRO A 416 9.00 -39.53 16.36
C PRO A 416 7.58 -39.05 16.05
N ARG A 417 6.58 -39.89 16.35
CA ARG A 417 5.16 -39.54 16.22
C ARG A 417 4.85 -38.25 16.99
N VAL A 418 3.90 -37.46 16.48
CA VAL A 418 3.57 -36.11 16.97
C VAL A 418 3.39 -36.06 18.49
N LEU A 419 2.67 -37.03 19.06
CA LEU A 419 2.43 -37.08 20.50
C LEU A 419 3.73 -37.27 21.32
N ASP A 420 4.60 -38.17 20.86
CA ASP A 420 5.88 -38.48 21.52
C ASP A 420 6.87 -37.32 21.36
N ARG A 421 6.91 -36.70 20.17
CA ARG A 421 7.71 -35.52 19.89
C ARG A 421 7.32 -34.35 20.81
N ASP A 422 6.04 -34.03 20.88
CA ASP A 422 5.54 -32.90 21.66
C ASP A 422 5.78 -33.14 23.18
N LYS A 423 5.66 -34.39 23.65
CA LYS A 423 6.00 -34.78 25.02
C LYS A 423 7.49 -34.63 25.33
N ALA A 424 8.38 -35.05 24.43
CA ALA A 424 9.82 -34.93 24.60
C ALA A 424 10.28 -33.45 24.59
N LEU A 425 9.72 -32.63 23.70
CA LEU A 425 9.96 -31.18 23.71
C LEU A 425 9.50 -30.52 25.01
N ALA A 426 8.31 -30.89 25.50
CA ALA A 426 7.83 -30.36 26.78
C ALA A 426 8.77 -30.72 27.96
N GLN A 427 9.34 -31.93 27.95
CA GLN A 427 10.34 -32.35 28.95
C GLN A 427 11.65 -31.56 28.81
N TRP A 428 12.13 -31.33 27.59
CA TRP A 428 13.34 -30.54 27.34
C TRP A 428 13.22 -29.10 27.85
N PHE A 429 12.08 -28.43 27.60
CA PHE A 429 11.85 -27.06 28.10
C PHE A 429 11.78 -27.03 29.63
N LYS A 430 11.09 -28.00 30.25
CA LYS A 430 11.05 -28.13 31.71
C LYS A 430 12.44 -28.35 32.32
N ALA A 431 13.29 -29.16 31.69
CA ALA A 431 14.66 -29.41 32.15
C ALA A 431 15.54 -28.14 32.13
N LYS A 432 15.21 -27.16 31.28
CA LYS A 432 15.88 -25.85 31.24
C LYS A 432 15.14 -24.77 32.05
N ALA A 433 14.22 -25.17 32.93
CA ALA A 433 13.37 -24.29 33.73
C ALA A 433 12.54 -23.29 32.89
N GLN A 434 12.12 -23.70 31.70
CA GLN A 434 11.28 -22.90 30.79
C GLN A 434 9.88 -23.49 30.67
N THR A 435 8.90 -22.63 30.41
CA THR A 435 7.51 -23.05 30.17
C THR A 435 7.43 -23.82 28.84
N PRO A 436 6.92 -25.06 28.84
CA PRO A 436 6.83 -25.85 27.62
C PRO A 436 5.87 -25.21 26.62
N PRO A 437 6.22 -25.16 25.32
CA PRO A 437 5.36 -24.60 24.29
C PRO A 437 4.13 -25.46 24.04
N SER A 438 3.04 -24.85 23.59
CA SER A 438 1.81 -25.58 23.23
C SER A 438 2.01 -26.40 21.95
N PRO A 439 1.27 -27.52 21.77
CA PRO A 439 1.34 -28.33 20.54
C PRO A 439 1.15 -27.51 19.25
N ARG A 440 0.27 -26.49 19.28
CA ARG A 440 0.06 -25.57 18.14
C ARG A 440 1.32 -24.75 17.82
N THR A 441 2.04 -24.29 18.85
CA THR A 441 3.28 -23.53 18.70
C THR A 441 4.40 -24.40 18.17
N ILE A 442 4.49 -25.65 18.65
CA ILE A 442 5.46 -26.64 18.15
C ILE A 442 5.23 -26.90 16.65
N ARG A 443 3.98 -27.15 16.23
CA ARG A 443 3.66 -27.34 14.80
C ARG A 443 4.05 -26.13 13.94
N ARG A 444 3.76 -24.91 14.39
CA ARG A 444 4.14 -23.68 13.68
C ARG A 444 5.65 -23.44 13.61
N ALA A 445 6.44 -24.02 14.50
CA ALA A 445 7.89 -23.83 14.51
C ALA A 445 8.63 -24.86 13.63
N LEU A 446 8.01 -26.02 13.40
CA LEU A 446 8.57 -27.16 12.67
C LEU A 446 7.99 -27.33 11.25
N ASN A 447 6.84 -26.73 10.98
CA ASN A 447 6.42 -26.37 9.63
C ASN A 447 7.13 -25.08 9.22
#